data_AF-A0AAV8ZCM0-F1
#
_entry.id   AF-A0AAV8ZCM0-F1
#
_cell.length_a   1.000
_cell.length_b   1.000
_cell.length_c   1.000
_cell.angle_alpha   90.00
_cell.angle_beta   90.00
_cell.angle_gamma   90.00
#
_symmetry.space_group_name_H-M   'P 1'
#
loop_
_entity.id
_entity.type
_entity.pdbx_description
1 polymer ?
#
loop_
_entity_poly.entity_id
_entity_poly.type
_entity_poly.pdbx_seq_one_letter_code
_entity_poly.pdbx_strand_id
1 'polypeptide(L)'
;MFRIDWSIIQEKRSIGKLGTLSGCHYYFHRFDLHVIEPKPGQCFKIHNPTQPHLYQNPRRPEYDNLYESCTQWLRENKSCLGLRTQNNEVLMIFCKGDNKRRRPGCYKIINKNKREEVICQKVNRKEGCEVITTRTNLTVVVHCNSNPNPNPNPNPNPNPNRNPDPTTGVAGVLDGPLWS
;
A
#
# COMPACT_ATOMS: atom_id res chain seq x y z
N MET A 1 14.26 -12.64 38.10
CA MET A 1 13.01 -13.26 37.62
C MET A 1 11.88 -12.28 37.95
N PHE A 2 11.46 -11.47 36.98
CA PHE A 2 10.38 -10.48 37.17
C PHE A 2 9.45 -10.57 35.96
N ARG A 3 8.22 -11.01 36.22
CA ARG A 3 7.09 -10.98 35.29
C ARG A 3 6.47 -9.58 35.37
N ILE A 4 6.20 -8.97 34.22
CA ILE A 4 5.38 -7.76 34.13
C ILE A 4 4.14 -8.15 33.34
N ASP A 5 3.00 -8.13 34.05
CA ASP A 5 1.66 -8.34 33.49
C ASP A 5 1.26 -7.15 32.63
N TRP A 6 0.86 -7.44 31.38
CA TRP A 6 0.34 -6.47 30.43
C TRP A 6 -1.18 -6.55 30.42
N SER A 7 -1.81 -5.93 31.40
CA SER A 7 -3.25 -5.66 31.39
C SER A 7 -3.46 -4.20 31.76
N ILE A 8 -4.37 -3.53 31.04
CA ILE A 8 -4.86 -2.14 31.16
C ILE A 8 -4.44 -1.26 29.97
N ILE A 9 -5.27 -1.26 28.92
CA ILE A 9 -6.02 -0.11 28.39
C ILE A 9 -7.08 -0.74 27.46
N GLN A 10 -8.27 -0.97 28.03
CA GLN A 10 -9.50 -1.30 27.30
C GLN A 10 -10.34 -0.03 27.30
N GLU A 11 -10.28 0.73 26.20
CA GLU A 11 -11.17 1.87 26.02
C GLU A 11 -12.29 1.54 25.01
N LYS A 12 -13.47 1.43 25.61
CA LYS A 12 -14.81 1.24 25.07
C LYS A 12 -15.09 2.04 23.80
N ARG A 13 -15.83 1.45 22.84
CA ARG A 13 -16.86 2.19 22.07
C ARG A 13 -17.95 1.29 21.48
N SER A 14 -19.15 1.53 22.00
CA SER A 14 -20.53 1.27 21.53
C SER A 14 -20.96 -0.09 20.98
N ILE A 15 -21.72 -0.79 21.82
CA ILE A 15 -22.67 -1.83 21.46
C ILE A 15 -24.00 -1.14 21.12
N GLY A 16 -24.40 -1.14 19.85
CA GLY A 16 -25.79 -0.92 19.45
C GLY A 16 -26.51 -2.27 19.46
N LYS A 17 -27.40 -2.50 20.43
CA LYS A 17 -28.35 -3.62 20.44
C LYS A 17 -29.56 -3.24 19.59
N LEU A 18 -29.91 -4.05 18.58
CA LEU A 18 -31.29 -4.20 18.13
C LEU A 18 -31.46 -5.54 17.38
N GLY A 19 -32.42 -6.35 17.80
CA GLY A 19 -33.14 -7.33 16.96
C GLY A 19 -32.47 -8.68 16.67
N THR A 20 -32.96 -9.73 17.31
CA THR A 20 -32.83 -11.13 16.89
C THR A 20 -33.56 -11.37 15.56
N LEU A 21 -32.90 -11.98 14.58
CA LEU A 21 -33.47 -12.99 13.66
C LEU A 21 -32.35 -13.62 12.79
N SER A 22 -32.52 -14.91 12.53
CA SER A 22 -31.66 -15.84 11.78
C SER A 22 -31.01 -15.26 10.51
N GLY A 23 -29.70 -15.43 10.41
CA GLY A 23 -28.93 -15.19 9.18
C GLY A 23 -27.44 -15.32 9.45
N CYS A 24 -26.71 -16.05 8.62
CA CYS A 24 -25.26 -16.17 8.70
C CYS A 24 -24.61 -14.78 8.58
N HIS A 25 -24.31 -14.15 9.72
CA HIS A 25 -23.54 -12.92 9.75
C HIS A 25 -22.09 -13.24 9.38
N TYR A 26 -21.75 -13.03 8.10
CA TYR A 26 -20.39 -12.68 7.73
C TYR A 26 -20.05 -11.38 8.46
N TYR A 27 -19.28 -11.49 9.55
CA TYR A 27 -18.64 -10.35 10.16
C TYR A 27 -17.65 -9.77 9.14
N PHE A 28 -18.08 -8.76 8.39
CA PHE A 28 -17.18 -7.88 7.64
C PHE A 28 -16.30 -7.13 8.65
N HIS A 29 -15.15 -7.72 8.96
CA HIS A 29 -14.12 -7.06 9.75
C HIS A 29 -13.37 -6.11 8.83
N ARG A 30 -13.19 -4.87 9.27
CA ARG A 30 -12.79 -3.72 8.43
C ARG A 30 -11.36 -3.77 7.86
N PHE A 31 -10.66 -4.91 7.84
CA PHE A 31 -9.36 -5.09 7.17
C PHE A 31 -9.13 -6.58 6.83
N ASP A 32 -9.95 -7.16 5.96
CA ASP A 32 -9.60 -8.44 5.36
C ASP A 32 -8.48 -8.20 4.34
N LEU A 33 -7.29 -8.74 4.63
CA LEU A 33 -6.15 -8.72 3.71
C LEU A 33 -6.54 -9.44 2.42
N HIS A 34 -6.08 -8.93 1.28
CA HIS A 34 -6.18 -9.58 -0.02
C HIS A 34 -5.27 -10.81 -0.01
N VAL A 35 -5.84 -11.97 0.34
CA VAL A 35 -5.11 -13.24 0.35
C VAL A 35 -4.78 -13.66 -1.09
N ILE A 36 -3.59 -14.22 -1.29
CA ILE A 36 -3.18 -14.77 -2.57
C ILE A 36 -4.04 -16.00 -2.88
N GLU A 37 -4.69 -15.99 -4.04
CA GLU A 37 -5.51 -17.10 -4.47
C GLU A 37 -4.64 -18.31 -4.83
N PRO A 38 -5.06 -19.54 -4.47
CA PRO A 38 -4.30 -20.75 -4.77
C PRO A 38 -4.49 -21.19 -6.23
N LYS A 39 -4.14 -20.31 -7.18
CA LYS A 39 -4.19 -20.57 -8.62
C LYS A 39 -2.85 -20.24 -9.30
N PRO A 40 -2.44 -21.00 -10.33
CA PRO A 40 -1.26 -20.67 -11.12
C PRO A 40 -1.51 -19.43 -11.99
N GLY A 41 -0.43 -18.76 -12.39
CA GLY A 41 -0.44 -17.62 -13.30
C GLY A 41 -0.69 -16.26 -12.64
N GLN A 42 -0.84 -16.18 -11.31
CA GLN A 42 -0.95 -14.91 -10.62
C GLN A 42 0.44 -14.33 -10.40
N CYS A 43 0.73 -13.19 -11.05
CA CYS A 43 2.03 -12.54 -11.02
C CYS A 43 2.09 -11.42 -9.99
N PHE A 44 3.27 -11.27 -9.38
CA PHE A 44 3.53 -10.33 -8.30
C PHE A 44 4.87 -9.64 -8.54
N LYS A 45 4.90 -8.34 -8.23
CA LYS A 45 6.12 -7.54 -8.23
C LYS A 45 6.89 -7.77 -6.93
N ILE A 46 8.20 -7.93 -7.05
CA ILE A 46 9.11 -8.20 -5.92
C ILE A 46 10.18 -7.11 -5.88
N HIS A 47 10.08 -6.27 -4.86
CA HIS A 47 10.98 -5.15 -4.65
C HIS A 47 12.19 -5.57 -3.83
N ASN A 48 13.36 -5.05 -4.22
CA ASN A 48 14.57 -5.10 -3.42
C ASN A 48 14.53 -4.04 -2.29
N PRO A 49 15.38 -4.16 -1.25
CA PRO A 49 15.49 -3.14 -0.20
C PRO A 49 15.81 -1.73 -0.73
N THR A 50 16.44 -1.64 -1.89
CA THR A 50 16.78 -0.38 -2.58
C THR A 50 15.63 0.23 -3.39
N GLN A 51 14.49 -0.44 -3.47
CA GLN A 51 13.29 -0.02 -4.22
C GLN A 51 12.12 0.24 -3.24
N PRO A 52 12.18 1.33 -2.45
CA PRO A 52 11.27 1.53 -1.32
C PRO A 52 9.84 1.92 -1.73
N HIS A 53 9.66 2.47 -2.94
CA HIS A 53 8.34 2.83 -3.45
C HIS A 53 7.65 1.60 -4.01
N LEU A 54 6.47 1.31 -3.47
CA LEU A 54 5.74 0.10 -3.80
C LEU A 54 4.57 0.45 -4.70
N TYR A 55 4.35 -0.37 -5.71
CA TYR A 55 3.23 -0.21 -6.62
C TYR A 55 2.79 -1.56 -7.15
N GLN A 56 1.49 -1.71 -7.35
CA GLN A 56 0.94 -2.94 -7.91
C GLN A 56 1.02 -2.94 -9.44
N ASN A 57 0.80 -1.78 -10.09
CA ASN A 57 0.82 -1.68 -11.56
C ASN A 57 0.88 -0.22 -12.06
N PRO A 58 2.06 0.38 -12.24
CA PRO A 58 2.16 1.69 -12.84
C PRO A 58 2.21 1.53 -14.36
N ARG A 59 1.49 2.40 -15.07
CA ARG A 59 1.59 2.52 -16.54
C ARG A 59 3.01 2.83 -17.02
N ARG A 60 3.91 3.22 -16.11
CA ARG A 60 5.36 3.33 -16.31
C ARG A 60 6.08 2.73 -15.11
N PRO A 61 6.95 1.72 -15.29
CA PRO A 61 7.75 1.20 -14.18
C PRO A 61 8.65 2.32 -13.65
N GLU A 62 8.62 2.54 -12.33
CA GLU A 62 9.57 3.45 -11.65
C GLU A 62 10.99 2.84 -11.65
N TYR A 63 11.07 1.51 -11.74
CA TYR A 63 12.32 0.75 -11.70
C TYR A 63 12.42 -0.15 -12.93
N ASP A 64 13.48 0.03 -13.72
CA ASP A 64 13.73 -0.80 -14.91
C ASP A 64 14.09 -2.25 -14.56
N ASN A 65 14.59 -2.48 -13.34
CA ASN A 65 15.03 -3.78 -12.84
C ASN A 65 14.04 -4.41 -11.84
N LEU A 66 12.75 -4.09 -11.96
CA LEU A 66 11.74 -4.68 -11.09
C LEU A 66 11.54 -6.16 -11.40
N TYR A 67 11.77 -7.02 -10.39
CA TYR A 67 11.56 -8.45 -10.55
C TYR A 67 10.08 -8.79 -10.48
N GLU A 68 9.62 -9.64 -11.40
CA GLU A 68 8.27 -10.17 -11.42
C GLU A 68 8.32 -11.69 -11.43
N SER A 69 7.44 -12.31 -10.65
CA SER A 69 7.31 -13.76 -10.60
C SER A 69 5.85 -14.13 -10.46
N CYS A 70 5.50 -15.31 -10.96
CA CYS A 70 4.14 -15.79 -10.99
C CYS A 70 4.00 -17.07 -10.18
N THR A 71 2.81 -17.28 -9.60
CA THR A 71 2.47 -18.53 -8.96
C THR A 71 2.49 -19.66 -9.98
N GLN A 72 3.16 -20.75 -9.64
CA GLN A 72 3.28 -21.92 -10.51
C GLN A 72 3.43 -23.18 -9.67
N TRP A 73 3.13 -24.33 -10.28
CA TRP A 73 3.41 -25.61 -9.66
C TRP A 73 4.93 -25.78 -9.50
N LEU A 74 5.36 -26.13 -8.28
CA LEU A 74 6.79 -26.25 -7.98
C LEU A 74 7.36 -27.48 -8.70
N ARG A 75 8.56 -27.32 -9.28
CA ARG A 75 9.22 -28.38 -10.06
C ARG A 75 9.61 -29.57 -9.19
N GLU A 76 10.06 -29.29 -7.97
CA GLU A 76 10.49 -30.27 -6.97
C GLU A 76 9.30 -31.01 -6.36
N ASN A 77 8.14 -30.36 -6.29
CA ASN A 77 6.93 -30.94 -5.77
C ASN A 77 5.71 -30.40 -6.53
N LYS A 78 5.25 -31.16 -7.53
CA LYS A 78 4.10 -30.80 -8.37
C LYS A 78 2.77 -30.73 -7.61
N SER A 79 2.73 -31.19 -6.37
CA SER A 79 1.55 -31.06 -5.49
C SER A 79 1.48 -29.70 -4.77
N CYS A 80 2.51 -28.88 -4.91
CA CYS A 80 2.64 -27.57 -4.29
C CYS A 80 2.63 -26.46 -5.32
N LEU A 81 1.85 -25.42 -5.04
CA LEU A 81 1.80 -24.16 -5.76
C LEU A 81 2.56 -23.11 -4.96
N GLY A 82 3.45 -22.39 -5.63
CA GLY A 82 4.19 -21.31 -5.00
C GLY A 82 4.78 -20.33 -6.00
N LEU A 83 5.50 -19.35 -5.47
CA LEU A 83 6.15 -18.29 -6.22
C LEU A 83 7.63 -18.24 -5.82
N ARG A 84 8.52 -18.13 -6.81
CA ARG A 84 9.97 -18.06 -6.60
C ARG A 84 10.46 -16.63 -6.67
N THR A 85 11.29 -16.23 -5.72
CA THR A 85 11.93 -14.91 -5.71
C THR A 85 13.26 -14.93 -6.46
N GLN A 86 13.82 -13.74 -6.73
CA GLN A 86 15.16 -13.55 -7.29
C GLN A 86 16.28 -14.15 -6.41
N ASN A 87 16.02 -14.33 -5.11
CA ASN A 87 16.95 -14.96 -4.17
C ASN A 87 16.74 -16.47 -4.03
N ASN A 88 15.92 -17.06 -4.92
CA ASN A 88 15.54 -18.47 -4.91
C ASN A 88 14.83 -18.91 -3.61
N GLU A 89 14.17 -17.98 -2.93
CA GLU A 89 13.22 -18.31 -1.87
C GLU A 89 11.88 -18.70 -2.52
N VAL A 90 11.17 -19.65 -1.92
CA VAL A 90 9.89 -20.15 -2.46
C VAL A 90 8.78 -19.80 -1.49
N LEU A 91 7.90 -18.87 -1.87
CA LEU A 91 6.67 -18.58 -1.16
C LEU A 91 5.62 -19.63 -1.54
N MET A 92 5.26 -20.49 -0.61
CA MET A 92 4.35 -21.60 -0.82
C MET A 92 2.91 -21.19 -0.49
N ILE A 93 2.11 -21.01 -1.54
CA ILE A 93 0.71 -20.57 -1.45
C ILE A 93 -0.18 -21.74 -1.03
N PHE A 94 -0.01 -22.90 -1.67
CA PHE A 94 -0.85 -24.08 -1.45
C PHE A 94 -0.04 -25.36 -1.63
N CYS A 95 -0.36 -26.41 -0.87
CA CYS A 95 0.15 -27.77 -1.10
C CYS A 95 -0.94 -28.79 -0.80
N LYS A 96 -1.11 -29.77 -1.68
CA LYS A 96 -2.01 -30.90 -1.44
C LYS A 96 -1.51 -31.70 -0.24
N GLY A 97 -2.40 -31.98 0.71
CA GLY A 97 -2.09 -32.75 1.93
C GLY A 97 -1.54 -31.92 3.10
N ASP A 98 -1.33 -30.61 2.92
CA ASP A 98 -1.02 -29.72 4.05
C ASP A 98 -2.32 -29.32 4.77
N ASN A 99 -2.79 -30.19 5.67
CA ASN A 99 -4.04 -30.00 6.42
C ASN A 99 -3.92 -29.01 7.59
N LYS A 100 -2.75 -28.39 7.77
CA LYS A 100 -2.56 -27.41 8.85
C LYS A 100 -3.39 -26.18 8.51
N ARG A 101 -4.31 -25.81 9.41
CA ARG A 101 -5.05 -24.54 9.32
C ARG A 101 -4.04 -23.39 9.31
N ARG A 102 -3.74 -22.87 8.13
CA ARG A 102 -2.91 -21.68 7.98
C ARG A 102 -3.75 -20.46 8.32
N ARG A 103 -3.19 -19.54 9.09
CA ARG A 103 -3.82 -18.23 9.32
C ARG A 103 -3.95 -17.52 7.96
N PRO A 104 -5.12 -16.96 7.60
CA PRO A 104 -5.27 -16.17 6.39
C PRO A 104 -4.19 -15.08 6.29
N GLY A 105 -3.61 -14.92 5.10
CA GLY A 105 -2.50 -14.01 4.85
C GLY A 105 -1.12 -14.50 5.34
N CYS A 106 -1.00 -15.70 5.92
CA CYS A 106 0.28 -16.29 6.30
C CYS A 106 0.63 -17.50 5.43
N TYR A 107 1.90 -17.56 5.01
CA TYR A 107 2.39 -18.52 4.03
C TYR A 107 3.68 -19.16 4.52
N LYS A 108 3.91 -20.40 4.12
CA LYS A 108 5.23 -21.02 4.31
C LYS A 108 6.19 -20.44 3.28
N ILE A 109 7.42 -20.15 3.69
CA ILE A 109 8.51 -19.81 2.80
C ILE A 109 9.65 -20.81 2.98
N ILE A 110 10.20 -21.29 1.86
CA ILE A 110 11.42 -22.09 1.85
C ILE A 110 12.57 -21.15 1.52
N ASN A 111 13.46 -20.93 2.48
CA ASN A 111 14.62 -20.05 2.31
C ASN A 111 15.73 -20.73 1.49
N LYS A 112 16.78 -19.99 1.12
CA LYS A 112 17.98 -20.51 0.42
C LYS A 112 18.60 -21.74 1.11
N ASN A 113 18.52 -21.81 2.44
CA ASN A 113 19.03 -22.92 3.25
C ASN A 113 18.06 -24.11 3.32
N LYS A 114 17.00 -24.14 2.49
CA LYS A 114 15.93 -25.15 2.48
C LYS A 114 15.17 -25.28 3.82
N ARG A 115 15.23 -24.25 4.66
CA ARG A 115 14.46 -24.18 5.91
C ARG A 115 13.09 -23.59 5.63
N GLU A 116 12.07 -24.19 6.23
CA GLU A 116 10.70 -23.68 6.21
C GLU A 116 10.48 -22.68 7.33
N GLU A 117 9.88 -21.54 6.99
CA GLU A 117 9.46 -20.51 7.93
C GLU A 117 8.03 -20.07 7.58
N VAL A 118 7.34 -19.44 8.53
CA VAL A 118 6.01 -18.85 8.28
C VAL A 118 6.16 -17.34 8.26
N ILE A 119 5.74 -16.72 7.16
CA ILE A 119 5.70 -15.27 7.01
C ILE A 119 4.28 -14.82 6.73
N CYS A 120 3.92 -13.65 7.24
CA CYS A 120 2.57 -13.11 7.14
C CYS A 120 2.57 -11.79 6.37
N GLN A 121 1.51 -11.62 5.60
CA GLN A 121 1.16 -10.39 4.93
C GLN A 121 0.86 -9.30 5.95
N LYS A 122 1.31 -8.09 5.64
CA LYS A 122 1.15 -6.90 6.46
C LYS A 122 0.81 -5.71 5.58
N VAL A 123 0.13 -4.73 6.14
CA VAL A 123 -0.08 -3.44 5.47
C VAL A 123 1.15 -2.56 5.69
N ASN A 124 1.84 -2.21 4.61
CA ASN A 124 2.75 -1.08 4.57
C ASN A 124 1.91 0.21 4.58
N ARG A 125 1.82 0.84 5.75
CA ARG A 125 1.01 2.05 5.95
C ARG A 125 1.53 3.27 5.19
N LYS A 126 2.82 3.32 4.85
CA LYS A 126 3.42 4.44 4.14
C LYS A 126 2.94 4.49 2.69
N GLU A 127 2.94 3.33 2.02
CA GLU A 127 2.59 3.20 0.61
C GLU A 127 1.15 2.69 0.39
N GLY A 128 0.42 2.35 1.46
CA GLY A 128 -0.94 1.81 1.37
C GLY A 128 -1.02 0.43 0.71
N CYS A 129 0.09 -0.32 0.73
CA CYS A 129 0.20 -1.63 0.09
C CYS A 129 0.22 -2.77 1.10
N GLU A 130 -0.43 -3.86 0.76
CA GLU A 130 -0.32 -5.14 1.43
C GLU A 130 0.85 -5.93 0.85
N VAL A 131 1.75 -6.34 1.74
CA VAL A 131 3.04 -6.91 1.35
C VAL A 131 3.41 -8.10 2.19
N ILE A 132 4.26 -8.96 1.61
CA ILE A 132 4.97 -10.02 2.31
C ILE A 132 6.46 -9.69 2.23
N THR A 133 7.13 -9.59 3.39
CA THR A 133 8.58 -9.38 3.43
C THR A 133 9.28 -10.69 3.74
N THR A 134 10.23 -11.08 2.90
CA THR A 134 11.03 -12.30 3.11
C THR A 134 12.19 -12.05 4.07
N ARG A 135 12.86 -13.13 4.50
CA ARG A 135 14.02 -13.04 5.39
C ARG A 135 15.21 -12.34 4.74
N THR A 136 15.33 -12.41 3.41
CA THR A 136 16.34 -11.68 2.64
C THR A 136 15.90 -10.25 2.27
N ASN A 137 14.90 -9.71 2.97
CA ASN A 137 14.36 -8.35 2.81
C ASN A 137 13.77 -8.04 1.43
N LEU A 138 13.34 -9.08 0.70
CA LEU A 138 12.54 -8.87 -0.50
C LEU A 138 11.09 -8.58 -0.12
N THR A 139 10.45 -7.69 -0.86
CA THR A 139 9.07 -7.30 -0.62
C THR A 139 8.18 -7.71 -1.78
N VAL A 140 7.34 -8.71 -1.56
CA VAL A 140 6.31 -9.14 -2.52
C VAL A 140 5.07 -8.27 -2.32
N VAL A 141 4.68 -7.53 -3.36
CA VAL A 141 3.50 -6.66 -3.34
C VAL A 141 2.26 -7.46 -3.72
N VAL A 142 1.35 -7.66 -2.78
CA VAL A 142 0.14 -8.47 -2.98
C VAL A 142 -1.00 -7.61 -3.51
N HIS A 143 -1.23 -6.47 -2.88
CA HIS A 143 -2.26 -5.51 -3.26
C HIS A 143 -1.82 -4.10 -2.87
N CYS A 144 -2.14 -3.09 -3.66
CA CYS A 144 -1.98 -1.69 -3.25
C CYS A 144 -3.32 -0.97 -3.40
N ASN A 145 -3.79 -0.36 -2.31
CA ASN A 145 -4.93 0.52 -2.39
C ASN A 145 -4.53 1.70 -3.27
N SER A 146 -5.21 1.87 -4.39
CA SER A 146 -5.11 3.06 -5.22
C SER A 146 -5.78 4.22 -4.49
N ASN A 147 -5.27 4.63 -3.34
CA ASN A 147 -5.62 5.93 -2.81
C ASN A 147 -4.54 6.88 -3.32
N PRO A 148 -4.75 7.58 -4.45
CA PRO A 148 -3.87 8.67 -4.80
C PRO A 148 -3.91 9.62 -3.61
N ASN A 149 -2.74 9.95 -3.09
CA ASN A 149 -2.57 11.03 -2.13
C ASN A 149 -3.46 12.22 -2.59
N PRO A 150 -4.52 12.62 -1.87
CA PRO A 150 -5.30 13.77 -2.24
C PRO A 150 -4.52 15.00 -1.77
N ASN A 151 -3.45 15.34 -2.49
CA ASN A 151 -2.89 16.66 -2.34
C ASN A 151 -2.37 17.23 -3.67
N PRO A 152 -3.27 17.72 -4.53
CA PRO A 152 -2.94 18.85 -5.37
C PRO A 152 -3.22 20.11 -4.56
N ASN A 153 -2.20 20.68 -3.91
CA ASN A 153 -2.28 22.11 -3.63
C ASN A 153 -1.05 22.84 -4.18
N PRO A 154 -0.98 23.07 -5.50
CA PRO A 154 -0.24 24.20 -6.01
C PRO A 154 -1.13 25.43 -5.81
N ASN A 155 -0.86 26.22 -4.76
CA ASN A 155 -1.34 27.60 -4.75
C ASN A 155 -0.18 28.54 -5.08
N PRO A 156 0.12 28.81 -6.36
CA PRO A 156 0.84 30.01 -6.72
C PRO A 156 -0.18 31.16 -6.63
N ASN A 157 -0.14 31.93 -5.55
CA ASN A 157 -0.90 33.18 -5.49
C ASN A 157 -0.18 34.23 -6.36
N PRO A 158 -0.73 34.67 -7.51
CA PRO A 158 -0.19 35.81 -8.22
C PRO A 158 -0.83 37.05 -7.60
N ASN A 159 -0.05 37.78 -6.81
CA ASN A 159 -0.45 39.07 -6.25
C ASN A 159 -0.85 40.05 -7.39
N PRO A 160 -2.11 40.52 -7.48
CA PRO A 160 -2.46 41.65 -8.34
C PRO A 160 -2.30 42.92 -7.50
N ASN A 161 -1.09 43.48 -7.48
CA ASN A 161 -0.89 44.85 -7.00
C ASN A 161 -1.47 45.83 -8.05
N ARG A 162 -2.77 46.12 -7.97
CA ARG A 162 -3.34 47.30 -8.63
C ARG A 162 -3.26 48.46 -7.65
N ASN A 163 -2.29 49.33 -7.90
CA ASN A 163 -2.15 50.64 -7.30
C ASN A 163 -3.45 51.45 -7.49
N PRO A 164 -4.07 52.03 -6.45
CA PRO A 164 -5.11 53.03 -6.64
C PRO A 164 -4.43 54.35 -7.00
N ASP A 165 -4.78 54.92 -8.16
CA ASP A 165 -4.48 56.31 -8.49
C ASP A 165 -5.68 57.16 -8.09
N PRO A 166 -5.55 58.11 -7.13
CA PRO A 166 -6.50 59.16 -6.93
C PRO A 166 -5.82 60.50 -7.16
N THR A 167 -6.09 61.18 -8.28
CA THR A 167 -6.19 62.64 -8.25
C THR A 167 -6.96 63.21 -9.44
N THR A 168 -8.22 63.51 -9.16
CA THR A 168 -8.91 64.77 -9.49
C THR A 168 -8.69 65.41 -10.86
N GLY A 169 -9.75 65.35 -11.67
CA GLY A 169 -10.06 66.44 -12.59
C GLY A 169 -10.50 67.69 -11.82
N VAL A 170 -9.93 68.82 -12.18
CA VAL A 170 -10.54 70.15 -12.07
C VAL A 170 -9.79 71.12 -12.99
N ALA A 171 -10.58 72.01 -13.62
CA ALA A 171 -10.21 73.27 -14.23
C ALA A 171 -9.43 73.25 -15.56
N GLY A 172 -10.18 73.18 -16.66
CA GLY A 172 -9.81 73.92 -17.86
C GLY A 172 -10.18 75.39 -17.68
N VAL A 173 -9.19 76.27 -17.49
CA VAL A 173 -9.30 77.72 -17.64
C VAL A 173 -7.92 78.29 -18.02
N LEU A 174 -7.83 78.80 -19.24
CA LEU A 174 -7.14 80.00 -19.78
C LEU A 174 -5.69 80.37 -19.43
N ASP A 175 -5.09 80.97 -20.47
CA ASP A 175 -4.00 81.97 -20.49
C ASP A 175 -2.54 81.48 -20.61
N GLY A 176 -2.00 81.66 -21.82
CA GLY A 176 -0.57 81.77 -22.07
C GLY A 176 -0.12 83.24 -22.12
N PRO A 177 1.15 83.55 -21.81
CA PRO A 177 1.81 84.79 -22.23
C PRO A 177 2.82 84.50 -23.37
N LEU A 178 2.81 85.28 -24.44
CA LEU A 178 3.42 86.61 -24.63
C LEU A 178 4.91 86.52 -25.01
N TRP A 179 5.23 87.22 -26.09
CA TRP A 179 6.46 87.30 -26.86
C TRP A 179 7.77 87.45 -26.08
N SER A 180 8.84 86.87 -26.64
CA SER A 180 10.10 87.55 -27.01
C SER A 180 10.84 86.72 -28.05
#